data_AF-A0AAD2DYZ8-F1
#
_entry.id   AF-A0AAD2DYZ8-F1
#
_cell.length_a   1.000
_cell.length_b   1.000
_cell.length_c   1.000
_cell.angle_alpha   90.00
_cell.angle_beta   90.00
_cell.angle_gamma   90.00
#
_symmetry.space_group_name_H-M   'P 1'
#
loop_
_entity.id
_entity.type
_entity.pdbx_description
1 polymer ?
#
loop_
_entity_poly.entity_id
_entity_poly.type
_entity_poly.pdbx_seq_one_letter_code
_entity_poly.pdbx_strand_id
1 'polypeptide(L)'
;MLNFLKEFEAKLGITITCSQEIEPLGTAGPIALARDKLIDGSGEPFFVVNSDVISEYRFKEIIEFYKTHGGEASIMVTKVDEPSKYGVIVSLLWTSPRDKWRVRREA
;
A
#
# COMPACT_ATOMS: atom_id res chain seq x y z
N MET A 1 -21.47 -10.45 -9.58
CA MET A 1 -20.37 -9.71 -8.93
C MET A 1 -20.04 -8.44 -9.73
N LEU A 2 -19.65 -8.49 -11.00
CA LEU A 2 -19.25 -7.28 -11.76
C LEU A 2 -20.33 -6.18 -11.90
N ASN A 3 -21.62 -6.50 -11.85
CA ASN A 3 -22.68 -5.50 -12.01
C ASN A 3 -22.75 -4.48 -10.85
N PHE A 4 -22.38 -4.85 -9.62
CA PHE A 4 -22.38 -3.88 -8.52
C PHE A 4 -21.27 -2.84 -8.70
N LEU A 5 -20.14 -3.22 -9.32
CA LEU A 5 -19.01 -2.30 -9.51
C LEU A 5 -19.43 -1.09 -10.36
N LYS A 6 -20.18 -1.31 -11.44
CA LYS A 6 -20.66 -0.23 -12.31
C LYS A 6 -21.57 0.77 -11.58
N GLU A 7 -22.38 0.30 -10.66
CA GLU A 7 -23.23 1.17 -9.83
C GLU A 7 -22.37 2.06 -8.92
N PHE A 8 -21.33 1.48 -8.30
CA PHE A 8 -20.41 2.22 -7.44
C PHE A 8 -19.49 3.16 -8.23
N GLU A 9 -19.02 2.77 -9.41
CA GLU A 9 -18.27 3.66 -10.32
C GLU A 9 -19.08 4.93 -10.61
N ALA A 10 -20.35 4.78 -10.99
CA ALA A 10 -21.24 5.91 -11.26
C ALA A 10 -21.51 6.76 -10.01
N LYS A 11 -21.71 6.13 -8.85
CA LYS A 11 -21.98 6.83 -7.58
C LYS A 11 -20.78 7.60 -7.04
N LEU A 12 -19.58 7.06 -7.21
CA LEU A 12 -18.34 7.61 -6.66
C LEU A 12 -17.56 8.46 -7.67
N GLY A 13 -17.90 8.37 -8.97
CA GLY A 13 -17.20 9.09 -10.03
C GLY A 13 -15.78 8.60 -10.26
N ILE A 14 -15.51 7.32 -10.01
CA ILE A 14 -14.20 6.68 -10.18
C ILE A 14 -14.30 5.47 -11.10
N THR A 15 -13.18 5.06 -11.69
CA THR A 15 -13.05 3.79 -12.40
C THR A 15 -12.61 2.69 -11.44
N ILE A 16 -13.30 1.55 -11.48
CA ILE A 16 -13.02 0.39 -10.63
C ILE A 16 -12.67 -0.78 -11.55
N THR A 17 -11.40 -1.17 -11.55
CA THR A 17 -10.92 -2.35 -12.28
C THR A 17 -10.73 -3.51 -11.31
N CYS A 18 -11.28 -4.69 -11.66
CA CYS A 18 -11.08 -5.90 -10.88
C CYS A 18 -9.99 -6.77 -11.52
N SER A 19 -9.05 -7.25 -10.70
CA SER A 19 -8.07 -8.27 -11.07
C SER A 19 -8.31 -9.48 -10.17
N GLN A 20 -8.77 -10.59 -10.75
CA GLN A 20 -9.15 -11.78 -10.00
C GLN A 20 -8.03 -12.81 -10.07
N GLU A 21 -7.53 -13.24 -8.91
CA GLU A 21 -6.67 -14.43 -8.85
C GLU A 21 -7.53 -15.71 -8.98
N ILE A 22 -7.01 -16.71 -9.67
CA ILE A 22 -7.68 -18.01 -9.84
C ILE A 22 -7.29 -18.97 -8.71
N GLU A 23 -6.08 -18.81 -8.19
CA GLU A 23 -5.51 -19.61 -7.10
C GLU A 23 -4.77 -18.69 -6.12
N PRO A 24 -4.60 -19.09 -4.84
CA PRO A 24 -3.87 -18.31 -3.84
C PRO A 24 -2.44 -18.00 -4.25
N LEU A 25 -2.15 -16.75 -4.62
CA LEU A 25 -0.80 -16.29 -5.02
C LEU A 25 0.02 -15.72 -3.85
N GLY A 26 -0.52 -15.76 -2.62
CA GLY A 26 0.07 -15.15 -1.43
C GLY A 26 -0.14 -13.63 -1.38
N THR A 27 0.35 -12.97 -0.32
CA THR A 27 0.01 -11.57 0.00
C THR A 27 0.32 -10.57 -1.11
N ALA A 28 1.48 -10.69 -1.75
CA ALA A 28 1.89 -9.80 -2.84
C ALA A 28 1.45 -10.29 -4.23
N GLY A 29 0.90 -11.50 -4.31
CA GLY A 29 0.49 -12.14 -5.57
C GLY A 29 -0.55 -11.34 -6.36
N PRO A 30 -1.66 -10.90 -5.74
CA PRO A 30 -2.66 -10.05 -6.41
C PRO A 30 -2.08 -8.74 -6.97
N ILE A 31 -1.08 -8.16 -6.29
CA ILE A 31 -0.42 -6.93 -6.75
C ILE A 31 0.40 -7.21 -8.01
N ALA A 32 1.16 -8.31 -8.02
CA ALA A 32 1.93 -8.72 -9.19
C ALA A 32 1.01 -9.07 -10.38
N LEU A 33 -0.11 -9.76 -10.12
CA LEU A 33 -1.12 -10.09 -11.12
C LEU A 33 -1.75 -8.84 -11.75
N ALA A 34 -1.87 -7.75 -10.99
CA ALA A 34 -2.43 -6.48 -11.45
C ALA A 34 -1.39 -5.54 -12.09
N ARG A 35 -0.14 -5.96 -12.31
CA ARG A 35 0.96 -5.11 -12.80
C ARG A 35 0.58 -4.24 -14.00
N ASP A 36 -0.01 -4.83 -15.04
CA ASP A 36 -0.35 -4.10 -16.28
C ASP A 36 -1.46 -3.05 -16.09
N LYS A 37 -2.18 -3.11 -14.96
CA LYS A 37 -3.19 -2.12 -14.57
C LYS A 37 -2.61 -1.02 -13.68
N LEU A 38 -1.52 -1.32 -12.98
CA LEU A 38 -0.85 -0.42 -12.04
C LEU A 38 0.24 0.42 -12.72
N ILE A 39 0.88 -0.12 -13.77
CA ILE A 39 1.91 0.57 -14.54
C ILE A 39 1.25 1.17 -15.78
N ASP A 40 0.86 2.45 -15.70
CA ASP A 40 0.24 3.19 -16.80
C ASP A 40 1.25 4.00 -17.65
N GLY A 41 2.54 3.88 -17.35
CA GLY A 41 3.62 4.61 -18.03
C GLY A 41 3.82 6.07 -17.57
N SER A 42 2.98 6.58 -16.65
CA SER A 42 3.13 7.93 -16.09
C SER A 42 4.31 8.04 -15.13
N GLY A 43 4.70 6.93 -14.50
CA GLY A 43 5.68 6.93 -13.41
C GLY A 43 5.13 7.49 -12.09
N GLU A 44 3.84 7.79 -12.00
CA GLU A 44 3.21 8.20 -10.75
C GLU A 44 3.08 7.00 -9.79
N PRO A 45 3.26 7.21 -8.48
CA PRO A 45 3.08 6.17 -7.49
C PRO A 45 1.60 5.88 -7.24
N PHE A 46 1.32 4.71 -6.67
CA PHE A 46 -0.01 4.28 -6.28
C PHE A 46 -0.05 3.86 -4.81
N PHE A 47 -1.24 3.89 -4.21
CA PHE A 47 -1.46 3.39 -2.86
C PHE A 47 -1.91 1.93 -2.90
N VAL A 48 -1.40 1.14 -1.96
CA VAL A 48 -1.89 -0.21 -1.67
C VAL A 48 -2.52 -0.18 -0.28
N VAL A 49 -3.79 -0.58 -0.20
CA VAL A 49 -4.54 -0.68 1.05
C VAL A 49 -5.22 -2.03 1.11
N ASN A 50 -5.26 -2.63 2.30
CA ASN A 50 -6.06 -3.82 2.51
C ASN A 50 -7.53 -3.42 2.66
N SER A 51 -8.45 -4.24 2.15
CA SER A 51 -9.88 -3.98 2.19
C SER A 51 -10.52 -4.13 3.57
N ASP A 52 -9.85 -4.83 4.49
CA ASP A 52 -10.30 -5.10 5.85
C ASP A 52 -9.77 -4.10 6.89
N VAL A 53 -9.03 -3.07 6.44
CA VAL A 53 -8.49 -2.02 7.33
C VAL A 53 -9.30 -0.73 7.16
N ILE A 54 -10.07 -0.41 8.20
CA ILE A 54 -10.80 0.86 8.31
C ILE A 54 -9.90 1.84 9.06
N SER A 55 -9.45 2.89 8.39
CA SER A 55 -8.59 3.93 8.99
C SER A 55 -8.73 5.27 8.27
N GLU A 56 -8.44 6.36 8.98
CA GLU A 56 -8.27 7.68 8.38
C GLU A 56 -6.86 7.81 7.82
N TYR A 57 -6.75 7.69 6.49
CA TYR A 57 -5.46 7.82 5.80
C TYR A 57 -5.21 9.27 5.39
N ARG A 58 -4.11 9.86 5.88
CA ARG A 58 -3.61 11.17 5.45
C ARG A 58 -2.85 11.06 4.13
N PHE A 59 -3.54 10.67 3.05
CA PHE A 59 -2.93 10.35 1.73
C PHE A 59 -2.00 11.45 1.20
N LYS A 60 -2.36 12.73 1.38
CA LYS A 60 -1.54 13.88 0.95
C LYS A 60 -0.16 13.88 1.60
N GLU A 61 -0.09 13.63 2.90
CA GLU A 61 1.18 13.63 3.62
C GLU A 61 2.02 12.40 3.30
N ILE A 62 1.37 11.27 3.05
CA ILE A 62 2.05 10.04 2.66
C ILE A 62 2.72 10.22 1.30
N ILE A 63 2.02 10.82 0.32
CA ILE A 63 2.61 11.08 -1.00
C ILE A 63 3.73 12.14 -0.94
N GLU A 64 3.56 13.19 -0.12
CA GLU A 64 4.61 14.18 0.11
C GLU A 64 5.85 13.53 0.75
N PHE A 65 5.65 12.71 1.78
CA PHE A 65 6.73 11.96 2.40
C PHE A 65 7.46 11.06 1.40
N TYR A 66 6.72 10.28 0.62
CA TYR A 66 7.27 9.42 -0.44
C TYR A 66 8.19 10.19 -1.39
N LYS A 67 7.70 11.33 -1.91
CA LYS A 67 8.43 12.18 -2.86
C LYS A 67 9.72 12.77 -2.29
N THR A 68 9.85 12.89 -0.97
CA THR A 68 11.03 13.50 -0.33
C THR A 68 12.16 12.52 0.00
N HIS A 69 11.87 11.23 0.20
CA HIS A 69 12.85 10.32 0.80
C HIS A 69 13.73 9.55 -0.21
N GLY A 70 13.30 9.44 -1.48
CA GLY A 70 14.06 8.81 -2.57
C GLY A 70 14.19 7.28 -2.47
N GLY A 71 13.22 6.61 -1.85
CA GLY A 71 13.19 5.15 -1.68
C GLY A 71 12.09 4.53 -2.55
N GLU A 72 12.14 3.21 -2.74
CA GLU A 72 11.22 2.48 -3.64
C GLU A 72 9.76 2.55 -3.17
N ALA A 73 9.52 2.57 -1.86
CA ALA A 73 8.20 2.61 -1.26
C ALA A 73 8.22 3.28 0.12
N SER A 74 7.05 3.75 0.56
CA SER A 74 6.78 4.11 1.96
C SER A 74 5.80 3.11 2.56
N ILE A 75 6.07 2.65 3.78
CA ILE A 75 5.18 1.75 4.52
C ILE A 75 4.65 2.50 5.75
N MET A 76 3.33 2.54 5.90
CA MET A 76 2.70 3.05 7.12
C MET A 76 2.78 2.01 8.22
N VAL A 77 3.17 2.45 9.42
CA VAL A 77 3.30 1.59 10.60
C VAL A 77 2.66 2.26 11.79
N THR A 78 2.16 1.46 12.72
CA THR A 78 1.67 1.94 14.01
C THR A 78 2.26 1.11 15.13
N LYS A 79 2.41 1.71 16.30
CA LYS A 79 2.83 0.99 17.51
C LYS A 79 1.60 0.36 18.15
N VAL A 80 1.75 -0.88 18.59
CA VAL A 80 0.74 -1.63 19.33
C VAL A 80 1.41 -2.33 20.50
N ASP A 81 0.67 -2.55 21.57
CA ASP A 81 1.20 -3.24 22.76
C ASP A 81 1.40 -4.73 22.50
N GLU A 82 0.52 -5.35 21.69
CA GLU A 82 0.56 -6.78 21.36
C GLU A 82 0.75 -6.98 19.85
N PRO A 83 2.00 -7.16 19.37
CA PRO A 83 2.31 -7.21 17.94
C PRO A 83 2.16 -8.61 17.31
N SER A 84 1.91 -9.67 18.08
CA SER A 84 1.90 -11.07 17.58
C SER A 84 0.93 -11.36 16.44
N LYS A 85 -0.08 -10.50 16.25
CA LYS A 85 -1.10 -10.60 15.20
C LYS A 85 -0.75 -9.87 13.90
N TYR A 86 0.40 -9.20 13.84
CA TYR A 86 0.77 -8.31 12.74
C TYR A 86 2.16 -8.63 12.16
N GLY A 87 2.42 -8.12 10.97
CA GLY A 87 3.79 -8.01 10.47
C GLY A 87 4.56 -7.00 11.31
N VAL A 88 5.76 -7.38 11.76
CA VAL A 88 6.63 -6.52 12.57
C VAL A 88 7.76 -5.94 11.73
N ILE A 89 8.11 -4.67 11.98
CA ILE A 89 9.29 -4.04 11.38
C ILE A 89 10.49 -4.25 12.30
N VAL A 90 11.51 -4.92 11.78
CA VAL A 90 12.82 -5.02 12.41
C VAL A 90 13.74 -4.01 11.74
N SER A 91 14.44 -3.21 12.54
CA SER A 91 15.38 -2.20 12.04
C SER A 91 16.69 -2.28 12.81
N LEU A 92 17.80 -2.09 12.11
CA LEU A 92 19.16 -2.17 12.68
C LEU A 92 19.60 -0.87 13.39
N LEU A 93 18.82 0.21 13.26
CA LEU A 93 19.08 1.51 13.88
C LEU A 93 18.01 1.81 14.92
N TRP A 94 18.09 1.15 16.08
CA TRP A 94 17.34 1.59 17.26
C TRP A 94 18.25 2.50 18.08
N THR A 95 18.29 3.80 17.74
CA THR A 95 19.06 4.79 18.50
C THR A 95 18.20 5.86 19.15
N SER A 96 16.97 6.11 18.70
CA SER A 96 16.07 7.08 19.33
C SER A 96 14.58 6.89 18.97
N PRO A 97 13.63 7.24 19.87
CA PRO A 97 12.19 7.29 19.57
C PRO A 97 11.78 8.29 18.46
N ARG A 98 12.70 9.11 17.95
CA ARG A 98 12.46 10.15 16.93
C ARG A 98 12.99 9.80 15.53
N ASP A 99 13.53 8.62 15.32
CA ASP A 99 14.15 8.27 14.03
C ASP A 99 13.07 8.09 12.94
N LYS A 100 13.08 9.00 11.95
CA LYS A 100 12.26 8.92 10.74
C LYS A 100 12.85 7.85 9.84
N TRP A 101 12.10 6.79 9.62
CA TRP A 101 12.55 5.59 8.91
C TRP A 101 12.84 5.87 7.42
N ARG A 102 14.07 5.59 6.99
CA ARG A 102 14.44 5.37 5.59
C ARG A 102 14.65 3.87 5.41
N VAL A 103 13.76 3.20 4.68
CA VAL A 103 14.02 1.84 4.18
C VAL A 103 14.94 1.97 2.97
N ARG A 104 16.23 1.67 3.14
CA ARG A 104 17.13 1.33 2.03
C ARG A 104 17.13 -0.19 1.91
N ARG A 105 16.72 -0.71 0.75
CA ARG A 105 17.07 -2.08 0.33
C ARG A 105 18.56 -2.11 0.01
N GLU A 106 19.29 -3.06 0.55
CA GLU A 106 20.44 -3.64 -0.13
C GLU A 106 19.97 -4.90 -0.86
N ALA A 107 20.56 -5.12 -2.03
CA ALA A 107 20.12 -6.02 -3.10
C ALA A 107 19.94 -7.49 -2.70
#